data_AF-A0A9W9GBD1-F1
#
_entry.id   AF-A0A9W9GBD1-F1
#
_cell.length_a   1.000
_cell.length_b   1.000
_cell.length_c   1.000
_cell.angle_alpha   90.00
_cell.angle_beta   90.00
_cell.angle_gamma   90.00
#
_symmetry.space_group_name_H-M   'P 1'
#
loop_
_entity.id
_entity.type
_entity.pdbx_description
1 polymer ?
#
loop_
_entity_poly.entity_id
_entity_poly.type
_entity_poly.pdbx_seq_one_letter_code
_entity_poly.pdbx_strand_id
1 'polypeptide(L)'
;MLRAQQECQHRNTKATFFLVREDGTEARDTICVPYREFHSASHFLAVMTEAYGLPNFEDSALQLQEMSGNPIRRLRYAVVRPKWAKVSFQIRAGRDADWRALQNILEVAWAASSRGDLAKTYFKIEVTLKVE
;
A
#
# COMPACT_ATOMS: atom_id res chain seq x y z
N MET A 1 19.33 -2.79 -7.38
CA MET A 1 18.43 -1.65 -7.07
C MET A 1 17.53 -1.20 -8.23
N LEU A 2 17.70 -1.65 -9.48
CA LEU A 2 17.06 -1.01 -10.65
C LEU A 2 15.79 -1.65 -11.22
N ARG A 3 15.44 -2.91 -10.90
CA ARG A 3 14.32 -3.60 -11.59
C ARG A 3 12.91 -3.15 -11.15
N ALA A 4 12.62 -3.14 -9.85
CA ALA A 4 11.31 -2.68 -9.34
C ALA A 4 11.03 -1.19 -9.64
N GLN A 5 12.08 -0.37 -9.83
CA GLN A 5 11.93 1.03 -10.22
C GLN A 5 11.70 1.24 -11.72
N GLN A 6 12.14 0.31 -12.57
CA GLN A 6 11.99 0.41 -14.03
C GLN A 6 10.59 0.02 -14.52
N GLU A 7 9.92 -0.92 -13.85
CA GLU A 7 8.57 -1.36 -14.27
C GLU A 7 7.49 -0.29 -14.02
N CYS A 8 7.64 0.57 -13.02
CA CYS A 8 6.69 1.68 -12.79
C CYS A 8 6.88 2.87 -13.77
N GLN A 9 7.79 2.79 -14.76
CA GLN A 9 8.09 3.92 -15.66
C GLN A 9 7.28 3.95 -16.95
N HIS A 10 6.42 2.96 -17.24
CA HIS A 10 5.70 2.91 -18.52
C HIS A 10 4.20 3.24 -18.41
N ARG A 11 3.87 4.37 -19.03
CA ARG A 11 2.56 4.91 -19.48
C ARG A 11 1.73 5.72 -18.46
N ASN A 12 1.58 7.00 -18.81
CA ASN A 12 0.71 8.07 -18.33
C ASN A 12 1.18 8.99 -17.19
N THR A 13 1.10 10.29 -17.49
CA THR A 13 1.63 11.48 -16.81
C THR A 13 0.92 11.89 -15.50
N LYS A 14 0.26 10.95 -14.81
CA LYS A 14 -0.28 11.12 -13.44
C LYS A 14 -0.15 9.84 -12.61
N ALA A 15 0.93 9.10 -12.80
CA ALA A 15 1.04 7.77 -12.23
C ALA A 15 1.30 7.82 -10.71
N THR A 16 0.28 7.46 -9.94
CA THR A 16 0.38 7.25 -8.49
C THR A 16 0.61 5.77 -8.23
N PHE A 17 1.56 5.43 -7.37
CA PHE A 17 1.94 4.05 -7.09
C PHE A 17 2.11 3.82 -5.60
N PHE A 18 1.68 2.64 -5.15
CA PHE A 18 2.01 2.10 -3.84
C PHE A 18 3.26 1.23 -3.96
N LEU A 19 4.23 1.49 -3.09
CA LEU A 19 5.46 0.74 -2.92
C LEU A 19 5.29 -0.12 -1.68
N VAL A 20 4.86 -1.36 -1.88
CA VAL A 20 4.41 -2.27 -0.82
C VAL A 20 5.56 -3.14 -0.36
N ARG A 21 5.75 -3.23 0.96
CA ARG A 21 6.70 -4.15 1.58
C ARG A 21 6.18 -4.63 2.92
N GLU A 22 6.66 -5.76 3.39
CA GLU A 22 6.49 -6.22 4.76
C GLU A 22 7.47 -5.51 5.72
N ASP A 23 7.12 -5.47 7.00
CA ASP A 23 8.04 -4.99 8.02
C ASP A 23 9.20 -5.95 8.22
N GLY A 24 10.41 -5.42 8.41
CA GLY A 24 11.60 -6.24 8.59
C GLY A 24 12.16 -6.88 7.31
N THR A 25 11.53 -6.68 6.15
CA THR A 25 12.09 -7.10 4.85
C THR A 25 12.94 -6.01 4.21
N GLU A 26 13.87 -6.41 3.34
CA GLU A 26 14.80 -5.49 2.68
C GLU A 26 14.07 -4.66 1.62
N ALA A 27 14.61 -3.47 1.31
CA ALA A 27 14.01 -2.59 0.30
C ALA A 27 13.90 -3.24 -1.10
N ARG A 28 14.71 -4.27 -1.39
CA ARG A 28 14.66 -5.03 -2.64
C ARG A 28 13.39 -5.87 -2.79
N ASP A 29 12.71 -6.17 -1.69
CA ASP A 29 11.49 -6.98 -1.65
C ASP A 29 10.22 -6.13 -1.82
N THR A 30 10.38 -4.88 -2.31
CA THR A 30 9.27 -3.95 -2.51
C THR A 30 8.54 -4.24 -3.82
N ILE A 31 7.22 -4.38 -3.76
CA ILE A 31 6.33 -4.55 -4.92
C ILE A 31 5.68 -3.21 -5.31
N CYS A 32 5.54 -2.96 -6.61
CA CYS A 32 4.88 -1.77 -7.15
C CYS A 32 3.43 -2.09 -7.50
N VAL A 33 2.49 -1.41 -6.87
CA VAL A 33 1.05 -1.54 -7.13
C VAL A 33 0.52 -0.22 -7.69
N PRO A 34 -0.01 -0.19 -8.92
CA PRO A 34 -0.64 1.01 -9.46
C PRO A 34 -1.80 1.48 -8.60
N TYR A 35 -1.96 2.79 -8.45
CA TYR A 35 -3.10 3.34 -7.74
C TYR A 35 -4.42 2.97 -8.43
N ARG A 36 -5.39 2.55 -7.63
CA ARG A 36 -6.81 2.45 -7.98
C ARG A 36 -7.64 2.98 -6.82
N GLU A 37 -8.91 3.26 -7.07
CA GLU A 37 -9.83 3.65 -5.99
C GLU A 37 -10.14 2.46 -5.08
N PHE A 38 -10.20 2.73 -3.78
CA PHE A 38 -10.60 1.74 -2.77
C PHE A 38 -11.78 2.29 -1.98
N HIS A 39 -12.78 1.44 -1.76
CA HIS A 39 -14.01 1.82 -1.08
C HIS A 39 -13.95 1.66 0.45
N SER A 40 -12.92 0.97 0.98
CA SER A 40 -12.76 0.73 2.42
C SER A 40 -11.30 0.48 2.80
N ALA A 41 -10.99 0.62 4.08
CA ALA A 41 -9.67 0.29 4.62
C ALA A 41 -9.38 -1.23 4.47
N SER A 42 -10.39 -2.08 4.67
CA SER A 42 -10.24 -3.53 4.48
C SER A 42 -9.96 -3.88 3.02
N HIS A 43 -10.66 -3.28 2.07
CA HIS A 43 -10.41 -3.51 0.65
C HIS A 43 -9.00 -3.06 0.25
N PHE A 44 -8.56 -1.87 0.72
CA PHE A 44 -7.17 -1.45 0.51
C PHE A 44 -6.16 -2.47 1.05
N LEU A 45 -6.32 -2.92 2.30
CA LEU A 45 -5.38 -3.86 2.92
C LEU A 45 -5.34 -5.20 2.19
N ALA A 46 -6.50 -5.78 1.84
CA ALA A 46 -6.59 -7.06 1.14
C ALA A 46 -5.85 -7.05 -0.20
N VAL A 47 -5.90 -5.94 -0.92
CA VAL A 47 -5.23 -5.79 -2.22
C VAL A 47 -3.72 -5.65 -2.05
N MET A 48 -3.27 -4.92 -1.02
CA MET A 48 -1.84 -4.75 -0.76
C MET A 48 -1.21 -6.05 -0.26
N THR A 49 -1.92 -6.82 0.56
CA THR A 49 -1.46 -8.15 1.01
C THR A 49 -1.44 -9.15 -0.12
N GLU A 50 -2.50 -9.22 -0.93
CA GLU A 50 -2.56 -10.08 -2.11
C GLU A 50 -1.43 -9.77 -3.09
N ALA A 51 -1.22 -8.49 -3.41
CA ALA A 51 -0.16 -8.07 -4.33
C ALA A 51 1.25 -8.39 -3.81
N TYR A 52 1.46 -8.38 -2.49
CA TYR A 52 2.73 -8.77 -1.89
C TYR A 52 2.87 -10.30 -1.76
N GLY A 53 1.77 -11.05 -1.78
CA GLY A 53 1.75 -12.51 -1.57
C GLY A 53 1.59 -12.93 -0.12
N LEU A 54 1.04 -12.07 0.76
CA LEU A 54 0.62 -12.48 2.10
C LEU A 54 -0.76 -13.14 2.05
N PRO A 55 -1.00 -14.23 2.80
CA PRO A 55 -2.30 -14.87 2.87
C PRO A 55 -3.35 -13.88 3.43
N ASN A 56 -4.49 -13.79 2.75
CA ASN A 56 -5.57 -12.89 3.13
C ASN A 56 -6.34 -13.41 4.34
N PHE A 57 -6.88 -12.47 5.13
CA PHE A 57 -7.64 -12.73 6.37
C PHE A 57 -8.83 -13.68 6.23
N GLU A 58 -9.45 -13.74 5.05
CA GLU A 58 -10.67 -14.51 4.81
C GLU A 58 -10.40 -15.92 4.28
N ASP A 59 -9.15 -16.28 4.08
CA ASP A 59 -8.84 -17.55 3.45
C ASP A 59 -8.99 -18.70 4.45
N SER A 60 -9.90 -19.61 4.13
CA SER A 60 -10.12 -20.86 4.88
C SER A 60 -8.83 -21.71 4.96
N ALA A 61 -7.86 -21.42 4.08
CA ALA A 61 -6.51 -21.97 4.09
C ALA A 61 -5.72 -21.64 5.38
N LEU A 62 -6.06 -20.57 6.08
CA LEU A 62 -5.44 -20.23 7.37
C LEU A 62 -5.71 -21.34 8.40
N GLN A 63 -6.92 -21.91 8.46
CA GLN A 63 -7.24 -22.99 9.39
C GLN A 63 -6.39 -24.26 9.15
N LEU A 64 -6.07 -24.58 7.89
CA LEU A 64 -5.21 -25.73 7.56
C LEU A 64 -3.74 -25.46 7.91
N GLN A 65 -3.31 -24.21 7.82
CA GLN A 65 -1.94 -23.81 8.14
C GLN A 65 -1.70 -23.76 9.66
N GLU A 66 -2.70 -23.43 10.48
CA GLU A 66 -2.66 -23.52 11.95
C GLU A 66 -2.40 -24.95 12.43
N MET A 67 -2.97 -25.94 11.72
CA MET A 67 -2.77 -27.35 12.03
C MET A 67 -1.34 -27.84 11.70
N SER A 68 -0.60 -27.11 10.87
CA SER A 68 0.77 -27.47 10.47
C SER A 68 1.85 -27.01 11.44
N GLY A 69 1.51 -26.25 12.49
CA GLY A 69 2.47 -25.74 13.48
C GLY A 69 3.37 -24.61 12.98
N ASN A 70 3.18 -24.12 11.76
CA ASN A 70 3.88 -22.95 11.26
C ASN A 70 3.20 -21.66 11.76
N PRO A 71 3.95 -20.65 12.23
CA PRO A 71 3.37 -19.38 12.64
C PRO A 71 2.73 -18.73 11.41
N ILE A 72 1.41 -18.53 11.49
CA ILE A 72 0.67 -17.78 10.47
C ILE A 72 1.01 -16.33 10.65
N ARG A 73 1.65 -15.74 9.64
CA ARG A 73 1.84 -14.30 9.56
C ARG A 73 0.48 -13.65 9.28
N ARG A 74 -0.07 -12.98 10.27
CA ARG A 74 -1.34 -12.25 10.15
C ARG A 74 -1.05 -10.77 10.00
N LEU A 75 -1.65 -10.12 9.00
CA LEU A 75 -1.54 -8.66 8.89
C LEU A 75 -2.27 -8.01 10.07
N ARG A 76 -1.63 -7.07 10.76
CA ARG A 76 -2.27 -6.30 11.82
C ARG A 76 -2.77 -4.95 11.34
N TYR A 77 -1.94 -4.26 10.56
CA TYR A 77 -2.24 -2.97 9.93
C TYR A 77 -1.18 -2.62 8.88
N ALA A 78 -1.41 -1.57 8.09
CA ALA A 78 -0.39 -0.99 7.23
C ALA A 78 0.01 0.42 7.71
N VAL A 79 1.29 0.75 7.58
CA VAL A 79 1.77 2.13 7.70
C VAL A 79 1.98 2.69 6.30
N VAL A 80 1.24 3.74 5.96
CA VAL A 80 1.26 4.36 4.63
C VAL A 80 1.91 5.74 4.70
N ARG A 81 2.91 5.98 3.85
CA ARG A 81 3.71 7.22 3.82
C ARG A 81 3.80 7.77 2.40
N PRO A 82 3.03 8.81 2.06
CA PRO A 82 3.22 9.54 0.81
C PRO A 82 4.60 10.20 0.81
N LYS A 83 5.50 9.86 -0.13
CA LYS A 83 6.90 10.37 -0.12
C LYS A 83 7.01 11.89 -0.24
N TRP A 84 5.95 12.55 -0.67
CA TRP A 84 5.89 14.01 -0.82
C TRP A 84 5.29 14.71 0.41
N ALA A 85 4.69 13.96 1.33
CA ALA A 85 4.07 14.50 2.52
C ALA A 85 4.86 14.02 3.74
N LYS A 86 5.18 14.91 4.68
CA LYS A 86 5.88 14.57 5.93
C LYS A 86 4.94 13.95 6.96
N VAL A 87 4.02 13.09 6.53
CA VAL A 87 2.98 12.47 7.35
C VAL A 87 2.92 10.96 7.09
N SER A 88 2.37 10.23 8.06
CA SER A 88 2.15 8.80 7.97
C SER A 88 0.77 8.44 8.47
N PHE A 89 0.14 7.47 7.82
CA PHE A 89 -1.17 6.96 8.17
C PHE A 89 -1.05 5.52 8.64
N GLN A 90 -1.77 5.18 9.70
CA GLN A 90 -1.96 3.79 10.09
C GLN A 90 -3.32 3.35 9.57
N ILE A 91 -3.34 2.36 8.67
CA ILE A 91 -4.56 1.82 8.07
C ILE A 91 -4.88 0.48 8.72
N ARG A 92 -6.01 0.39 9.42
CA ARG A 92 -6.49 -0.83 10.08
C ARG A 92 -7.74 -1.37 9.39
N ALA A 93 -7.87 -2.69 9.33
CA ALA A 93 -9.06 -3.33 8.79
C ALA A 93 -10.31 -2.87 9.56
N GLY A 94 -11.40 -2.63 8.83
CA GLY A 94 -12.68 -2.14 9.38
C GLY A 94 -12.66 -0.69 9.89
N ARG A 95 -11.57 0.06 9.71
CA ARG A 95 -11.46 1.48 10.11
C ARG A 95 -11.39 2.39 8.90
N ASP A 96 -12.51 2.58 8.22
CA ASP A 96 -12.58 3.37 6.97
C ASP A 96 -12.24 4.86 7.15
N ALA A 97 -12.28 5.37 8.38
CA ALA A 97 -11.75 6.70 8.68
C ALA A 97 -10.24 6.81 8.42
N ASP A 98 -9.47 5.73 8.67
CA ASP A 98 -8.03 5.69 8.43
C ASP A 98 -7.75 5.85 6.93
N TRP A 99 -8.52 5.16 6.08
CA TRP A 99 -8.41 5.24 4.61
C TRP A 99 -8.84 6.61 4.07
N ARG A 100 -9.98 7.14 4.53
CA ARG A 100 -10.49 8.45 4.10
C ARG A 100 -9.50 9.59 4.36
N ALA A 101 -8.78 9.54 5.49
CA ALA A 101 -7.75 10.54 5.80
C ALA A 101 -6.61 10.54 4.77
N LEU A 102 -6.15 9.35 4.35
CA LEU A 102 -5.16 9.21 3.28
C LEU A 102 -5.73 9.70 1.93
N GLN A 103 -6.95 9.28 1.59
CA GLN A 103 -7.60 9.66 0.33
C GLN A 103 -7.71 11.18 0.18
N ASN A 104 -8.11 11.90 1.24
CA ASN A 104 -8.18 13.36 1.23
C ASN A 104 -6.82 14.00 0.89
N ILE A 105 -5.71 13.47 1.41
CA ILE A 105 -4.37 13.97 1.07
C ILE A 105 -4.01 13.69 -0.39
N LEU A 106 -4.39 12.53 -0.93
CA LEU A 106 -4.15 12.21 -2.33
C LEU A 106 -4.93 13.15 -3.26
N GLU A 107 -6.20 13.39 -2.97
CA GLU A 107 -7.06 14.31 -3.73
C GLU A 107 -6.50 15.73 -3.74
N VAL A 108 -6.08 16.25 -2.57
CA VAL A 108 -5.42 17.57 -2.48
C VAL A 108 -4.13 17.60 -3.29
N ALA A 109 -3.31 16.56 -3.22
CA ALA A 109 -2.05 16.48 -3.95
C ALA A 109 -2.27 16.44 -5.47
N TRP A 110 -3.25 15.68 -5.96
CA TRP A 110 -3.60 15.64 -7.38
C TRP A 110 -4.19 16.94 -7.88
N ALA A 111 -5.00 17.61 -7.05
CA ALA A 111 -5.54 18.92 -7.39
C ALA A 111 -4.42 19.97 -7.51
N ALA A 112 -3.47 19.99 -6.57
CA ALA A 112 -2.31 20.87 -6.61
C ALA A 112 -1.41 20.58 -7.82
N SER A 113 -1.17 19.31 -8.14
CA SER A 113 -0.42 18.92 -9.34
C SER A 113 -1.13 19.36 -10.63
N SER A 114 -2.45 19.21 -10.70
CA SER A 114 -3.23 19.62 -11.88
C SER A 114 -3.27 21.14 -12.08
N ARG A 115 -3.12 21.93 -11.01
CA ARG A 115 -2.99 23.40 -11.06
C ARG A 115 -1.58 23.88 -11.38
N GLY A 116 -0.58 22.98 -11.34
CA GLY A 116 0.83 23.32 -11.49
C GLY A 116 1.53 23.77 -10.20
N ASP A 117 0.80 23.83 -9.08
CA ASP A 117 1.34 24.20 -7.75
C ASP A 117 2.34 23.17 -7.22
N LEU A 118 2.22 21.93 -7.70
CA LEU A 118 3.13 20.84 -7.38
C LEU A 118 3.79 20.31 -8.66
N ALA A 119 5.08 20.61 -8.84
CA ALA A 119 5.91 20.13 -9.94
C ALA A 119 6.28 18.63 -9.81
N LYS A 120 5.29 17.77 -9.52
CA LYS A 120 5.43 16.31 -9.50
C LYS A 120 4.59 15.68 -10.61
N THR A 121 5.24 14.85 -11.40
CA THR A 121 4.63 14.07 -12.49
C THR A 121 4.20 12.66 -12.06
N TYR A 122 4.61 12.23 -10.86
CA TYR A 122 4.24 10.96 -10.26
C TYR A 122 4.25 11.04 -8.73
N PHE A 123 3.43 10.18 -8.12
CA PHE A 123 3.19 10.15 -6.68
C PHE A 123 3.54 8.77 -6.13
N LYS A 124 4.64 8.66 -5.39
CA LYS A 124 5.09 7.41 -4.73
C LYS A 124 4.64 7.34 -3.27
N ILE A 125 3.89 6.31 -2.93
CA ILE A 125 3.35 6.09 -1.59
C ILE A 125 3.96 4.81 -1.03
N GLU A 126 4.72 4.90 0.05
CA GLU A 126 5.22 3.68 0.71
C GLU A 126 4.12 3.04 1.55
N VAL A 127 4.01 1.72 1.46
CA VAL A 127 3.11 0.91 2.28
C VAL A 127 3.97 -0.14 2.98
N THR A 128 4.03 -0.07 4.31
CA THR A 128 4.69 -1.08 5.14
C THR A 128 3.63 -1.91 5.85
N LEU A 129 3.49 -3.16 5.44
CA LEU A 129 2.59 -4.16 6.02
C LEU A 129 3.19 -4.63 7.35
N LYS A 130 2.48 -4.40 8.45
CA LYS A 130 2.87 -4.88 9.78
C LYS A 130 2.17 -6.19 10.05
N VAL A 131 2.94 -7.28 10.09
CA VAL A 131 2.45 -8.63 10.37
C VAL A 131 2.80 -9.05 11.79
N GLU A 132 2.03 -9.99 12.35
CA GLU A 132 2.26 -10.69 13.61
C GLU A 132 2.28 -12.21 13.42
#